data_AF-A0A2D4SLJ2-F1
#
_entry.id   AF-A0A2D4SLJ2-F1
#
_cell.length_a   1.000
_cell.length_b   1.000
_cell.length_c   1.000
_cell.angle_alpha   90.00
_cell.angle_beta   90.00
_cell.angle_gamma   90.00
#
_symmetry.space_group_name_H-M   'P 1'
#
loop_
_entity.id
_entity.type
_entity.pdbx_description
1 polymer ?
#
loop_
_entity_poly.entity_id
_entity_poly.type
_entity_poly.pdbx_seq_one_letter_code
_entity_poly.pdbx_strand_id
1 'polypeptide(L)'
;MKRVAQKGFTLLEITIALAILTISIAILIDSQGSVAWMLEDTNNVRVATLLAEEKMTEAHLFLEEEGWKDSDIEENGDFSDFGAEDWRQGNLRIEDKLDDFKWAYTIRRIELTLPSQLGSLAEDLGSSGYFGDQQSEDVQNNTLDLGDLGISPEMITEYLSGYIREIRVRIWWGADPEGEEQLEILTHVINPSGVVTETGDQEGQQ
;
A
#
# COMPACT_ATOMS: atom_id res chain seq x y z
N MET A 1 59.15 22.50 -48.68
CA MET A 1 57.89 22.39 -47.91
C MET A 1 56.80 21.84 -48.83
N LYS A 2 56.41 20.56 -48.69
CA LYS A 2 55.30 19.98 -49.47
C LYS A 2 53.99 20.45 -48.86
N ARG A 3 53.19 21.21 -49.61
CA ARG A 3 51.80 21.53 -49.23
C ARG A 3 50.99 20.24 -49.28
N VAL A 4 50.51 19.82 -48.12
CA VAL A 4 49.52 18.74 -48.02
C VAL A 4 48.22 19.29 -48.59
N ALA A 5 47.76 18.74 -49.71
CA ALA A 5 46.47 19.10 -50.27
C ALA A 5 45.37 18.57 -49.33
N GLN A 6 44.64 19.47 -48.68
CA GLN A 6 43.44 19.11 -47.94
C GLN A 6 42.38 18.67 -48.94
N LYS A 7 42.05 17.37 -48.94
CA LYS A 7 40.91 16.84 -49.70
C LYS A 7 39.63 17.26 -48.98
N GLY A 8 38.75 17.96 -49.68
CA GLY A 8 37.40 18.28 -49.19
C GLY A 8 36.48 17.07 -49.21
N PHE A 9 35.43 17.12 -48.40
CA PHE A 9 34.40 16.08 -48.35
C PHE A 9 33.60 16.02 -49.66
N THR A 10 33.24 14.81 -50.08
CA THR A 10 32.40 14.63 -51.27
C THR A 10 30.93 14.91 -50.93
N LEU A 11 30.17 15.36 -51.92
CA LEU A 11 28.71 15.55 -51.79
C LEU A 11 28.03 14.26 -51.31
N LEU A 12 28.48 13.10 -51.81
CA LEU A 12 27.97 11.79 -51.43
C LEU A 12 28.21 11.49 -49.94
N GLU A 13 29.41 11.80 -49.43
CA GLU A 13 29.75 11.64 -48.00
C GLU A 13 28.83 12.47 -47.10
N ILE A 14 28.60 13.72 -47.46
CA ILE A 14 27.72 14.61 -46.68
C ILE A 14 26.29 14.07 -46.68
N THR A 15 25.79 13.57 -47.83
CA THR A 15 24.44 12.99 -47.90
C THR A 15 24.30 11.71 -47.08
N ILE A 16 25.31 10.84 -47.06
CA ILE A 16 25.31 9.62 -46.25
C ILE A 16 25.40 9.97 -44.76
N ALA A 17 26.27 10.90 -44.39
CA ALA A 17 26.39 11.37 -43.01
C ALA A 17 25.08 11.98 -42.50
N LEU A 18 24.40 12.77 -43.33
CA LEU A 18 23.10 13.35 -43.00
C LEU A 18 22.03 12.26 -42.85
N ALA A 19 22.01 11.26 -43.73
CA ALA A 19 21.06 10.16 -43.65
C ALA A 19 21.23 9.35 -42.34
N ILE A 20 22.47 8.98 -42.00
CA ILE A 20 22.77 8.27 -40.75
C ILE A 20 22.41 9.14 -39.54
N LEU A 21 22.72 10.43 -39.57
CA LEU A 21 22.36 11.37 -38.50
C LEU A 21 20.85 11.42 -38.27
N THR A 22 20.05 11.56 -39.34
CA THR A 22 18.59 11.62 -39.21
C THR A 22 17.98 10.34 -38.64
N ILE A 23 18.47 9.16 -39.07
CA ILE A 23 18.02 7.87 -38.55
C ILE A 23 18.40 7.74 -37.07
N SER A 24 19.61 8.17 -36.70
CA SER A 24 20.10 8.09 -35.33
C SER A 24 19.29 8.98 -34.38
N ILE A 25 18.91 10.18 -34.83
CA ILE A 25 18.05 11.09 -34.06
C ILE A 25 16.64 10.52 -33.90
N ALA A 26 16.07 9.91 -34.95
CA ALA A 26 14.74 9.30 -34.86
C ALA A 26 14.69 8.18 -33.81
N ILE A 27 15.69 7.30 -33.81
CA ILE A 27 15.82 6.22 -32.81
C ILE A 27 15.96 6.79 -31.40
N LEU A 28 16.73 7.88 -31.24
CA LEU A 28 16.96 8.51 -29.95
C LEU A 28 15.68 9.14 -29.37
N ILE A 29 14.84 9.77 -30.21
CA ILE A 29 13.57 10.37 -29.79
C ILE A 29 12.59 9.28 -29.35
N ASP A 30 12.49 8.19 -30.11
CA ASP A 30 11.61 7.07 -29.81
C ASP A 30 11.95 6.43 -28.45
N SER A 31 13.26 6.30 -28.16
CA SER A 31 13.75 5.79 -26.88
C SER A 31 13.48 6.71 -25.67
N GLN A 32 13.21 8.00 -25.88
CA GLN A 32 13.00 8.97 -24.78
C GLN A 32 11.52 9.29 -24.53
N GLY A 33 10.63 9.00 -25.49
CA GLY A 33 9.20 9.32 -25.36
C GLY A 33 8.50 8.58 -24.22
N SER A 34 8.89 7.33 -23.93
CA SER A 34 8.33 6.54 -22.83
C SER A 34 8.75 7.05 -21.45
N VAL A 35 9.91 7.70 -21.35
CA VAL A 35 10.46 8.21 -20.08
C VAL A 35 9.59 9.34 -19.53
N ALA A 36 9.03 10.20 -20.39
CA ALA A 36 8.20 11.32 -19.94
C ALA A 36 6.92 10.85 -19.25
N TRP A 37 6.22 9.87 -19.83
CA TRP A 37 5.01 9.28 -19.22
C TRP A 37 5.32 8.55 -17.92
N MET A 38 6.41 7.77 -17.90
CA MET A 38 6.83 7.06 -16.69
C MET A 38 7.23 8.01 -15.56
N LEU A 39 7.83 9.16 -15.87
CA LEU A 39 8.16 10.17 -14.89
C LEU A 39 6.92 10.80 -14.26
N GLU A 40 5.89 11.06 -15.05
CA GLU A 40 4.62 11.61 -14.55
C GLU A 40 3.91 10.60 -13.65
N ASP A 41 3.79 9.35 -14.10
CA ASP A 41 3.22 8.27 -13.30
C ASP A 41 3.99 8.06 -11.98
N THR A 42 5.32 8.03 -12.04
CA THR A 42 6.18 7.94 -10.84
C THR A 42 5.95 9.11 -9.89
N ASN A 43 5.72 10.32 -10.43
CA ASN A 43 5.42 11.49 -9.62
C ASN A 43 4.05 11.35 -8.94
N ASN A 44 3.04 10.89 -9.67
CA ASN A 44 1.69 10.66 -9.12
C ASN A 44 1.71 9.59 -8.01
N VAL A 45 2.40 8.47 -8.21
CA VAL A 45 2.60 7.43 -7.19
C VAL A 45 3.32 8.01 -5.97
N ARG A 46 4.35 8.84 -6.17
CA ARG A 46 5.07 9.49 -5.08
C ARG A 46 4.17 10.43 -4.27
N VAL A 47 3.37 11.26 -4.93
CA VAL A 47 2.41 12.17 -4.28
C VAL A 47 1.35 11.35 -3.54
N ALA A 48 0.76 10.34 -4.18
CA ALA A 48 -0.20 9.44 -3.56
C ALA A 48 0.39 8.75 -2.31
N THR A 49 1.66 8.34 -2.35
CA THR A 49 2.32 7.74 -1.17
C THR A 49 2.37 8.72 0.00
N LEU A 50 2.80 9.95 -0.25
CA LEU A 50 2.86 10.98 0.81
C LEU A 50 1.49 11.30 1.39
N LEU A 51 0.46 11.39 0.53
CA LEU A 51 -0.91 11.62 0.97
C LEU A 51 -1.46 10.42 1.75
N ALA A 52 -1.11 9.19 1.35
CA ALA A 52 -1.58 7.99 2.02
C ALA A 52 -0.94 7.85 3.40
N GLU A 53 0.34 8.20 3.55
CA GLU A 53 1.02 8.27 4.85
C GLU A 53 0.37 9.29 5.79
N GLU A 54 -0.05 10.44 5.25
CA GLU A 54 -0.74 11.48 6.01
C GLU A 54 -2.12 11.00 6.47
N LYS A 55 -2.95 10.48 5.57
CA LYS A 55 -4.26 9.91 5.90
C LYS A 55 -4.18 8.70 6.82
N MET A 56 -3.14 7.90 6.70
CA MET A 56 -2.87 6.81 7.64
C MET A 56 -2.58 7.36 9.05
N THR A 57 -1.79 8.42 9.16
CA THR A 57 -1.51 9.08 10.44
C THR A 57 -2.78 9.69 11.04
N GLU A 58 -3.63 10.31 10.21
CA GLU A 58 -4.94 10.83 10.63
C GLU A 58 -5.84 9.71 11.17
N ALA A 59 -5.95 8.59 10.46
CA ALA A 59 -6.72 7.43 10.93
C ALA A 59 -6.18 6.85 12.25
N HIS A 60 -4.86 6.87 12.46
CA HIS A 60 -4.24 6.49 13.72
C HIS A 60 -4.63 7.42 14.86
N LEU A 61 -4.56 8.74 14.64
CA LEU A 61 -4.96 9.74 15.64
C LEU A 61 -6.45 9.65 15.97
N PHE A 62 -7.29 9.44 14.95
CA PHE A 62 -8.72 9.22 15.12
C PHE A 62 -9.03 8.03 16.04
N LEU A 63 -8.29 6.92 15.88
CA LEU A 63 -8.42 5.76 16.77
C LEU A 63 -7.91 6.00 18.18
N GLU A 64 -6.89 6.85 18.36
CA GLU A 64 -6.41 7.25 19.68
C GLU A 64 -7.39 8.18 20.40
N GLU A 65 -8.06 9.08 19.67
CA GLU A 65 -8.99 10.07 20.21
C GLU A 65 -10.38 9.48 20.47
N GLU A 66 -11.01 8.87 19.46
CA GLU A 66 -12.38 8.34 19.57
C GLU A 66 -12.44 6.96 20.25
N GLY A 67 -11.29 6.29 20.35
CA GLY A 67 -11.17 4.95 20.89
C GLY A 67 -11.64 3.87 19.92
N TRP A 68 -11.52 2.63 20.37
CA TRP A 68 -11.78 1.46 19.54
C TRP A 68 -13.29 1.19 19.52
N LYS A 69 -13.95 1.52 18.41
CA LYS A 69 -15.38 1.23 18.20
C LYS A 69 -15.58 -0.18 17.66
N ASP A 70 -16.76 -0.76 17.92
CA ASP A 70 -17.13 -2.09 17.38
C ASP A 70 -17.63 -2.03 15.92
N SER A 71 -18.11 -0.86 15.50
CA SER A 71 -18.53 -0.59 14.12
C SER A 71 -17.33 -0.31 13.23
N ASP A 72 -17.41 -0.78 11.99
CA ASP A 72 -16.48 -0.39 10.92
C ASP A 72 -16.63 1.12 10.65
N ILE A 73 -15.50 1.78 10.42
CA ILE A 73 -15.45 3.22 10.09
C ILE A 73 -15.01 3.34 8.64
N GLU A 74 -15.80 4.04 7.84
CA GLU A 74 -15.50 4.31 6.44
C GLU A 74 -15.63 5.82 6.18
N GLU A 75 -14.57 6.43 5.68
CA GLU A 75 -14.57 7.82 5.27
C GLU A 75 -13.98 7.97 3.88
N ASN A 76 -14.49 8.94 3.14
CA ASN A 76 -14.02 9.28 1.81
C ASN A 76 -14.07 10.79 1.59
N GLY A 77 -13.24 11.26 0.66
CA GLY A 77 -13.16 12.67 0.36
C GLY A 77 -12.18 12.99 -0.77
N ASP A 78 -11.93 14.28 -0.92
CA ASP A 78 -10.93 14.83 -1.81
C ASP A 78 -9.88 15.63 -1.00
N PHE A 79 -8.87 16.14 -1.71
CA PHE A 79 -7.81 16.96 -1.11
C PHE A 79 -7.99 18.45 -1.40
N SER A 80 -9.20 18.91 -1.71
CA SER A 80 -9.45 20.32 -2.06
C SER A 80 -9.19 21.28 -0.90
N ASP A 81 -9.40 20.83 0.34
CA ASP A 81 -9.10 21.59 1.56
C ASP A 81 -7.64 21.40 2.04
N PHE A 82 -6.88 20.50 1.41
CA PHE A 82 -5.53 20.14 1.86
C PHE A 82 -4.52 21.24 1.49
N GLY A 83 -4.12 22.03 2.49
CA GLY A 83 -3.18 23.15 2.31
C GLY A 83 -3.80 24.53 2.37
N ALA A 84 -5.14 24.62 2.40
CA ALA A 84 -5.90 25.85 2.52
C ALA A 84 -5.87 26.49 3.93
N GLU A 85 -4.99 26.01 4.81
CA GLU A 85 -4.89 26.46 6.20
C GLU A 85 -4.36 27.89 6.29
N ASP A 86 -5.08 28.76 7.02
CA ASP A 86 -4.78 30.20 7.16
C ASP A 86 -3.34 30.54 7.60
N TRP A 87 -2.66 29.60 8.27
CA TRP A 87 -1.29 29.79 8.75
C TRP A 87 -0.22 29.52 7.67
N ARG A 88 -0.56 28.83 6.57
CA ARG A 88 0.31 28.65 5.40
C ARG A 88 0.28 29.93 4.55
N GLN A 89 0.93 30.99 5.04
CA GLN A 89 1.02 32.32 4.41
C GLN A 89 1.86 32.35 3.11
N GLY A 90 1.62 31.45 2.16
CA GLY A 90 2.40 31.31 0.93
C GLY A 90 1.53 31.21 -0.32
N ASN A 91 2.00 31.79 -1.43
CA ASN A 91 1.39 31.69 -2.77
C ASN A 91 1.52 30.27 -3.40
N LEU A 92 1.80 29.24 -2.60
CA LEU A 92 1.86 27.86 -3.07
C LEU A 92 0.47 27.26 -2.94
N ARG A 93 -0.36 27.44 -3.98
CA ARG A 93 -1.62 26.72 -4.10
C ARG A 93 -1.30 25.27 -4.46
N ILE A 94 -1.26 24.41 -3.45
CA ILE A 94 -0.99 22.97 -3.64
C ILE A 94 -2.30 22.27 -4.04
N GLU A 95 -3.44 22.86 -3.69
CA GLU A 95 -4.80 22.35 -3.94
C GLU A 95 -5.03 22.13 -5.43
N ASP A 96 -4.66 23.12 -6.28
CA ASP A 96 -4.81 23.04 -7.74
C ASP A 96 -4.05 21.85 -8.38
N LYS A 97 -3.09 21.24 -7.69
CA LYS A 97 -2.36 20.04 -8.14
C LYS A 97 -2.88 18.74 -7.55
N LEU A 98 -3.76 18.83 -6.56
CA LEU A 98 -4.33 17.70 -5.82
C LEU A 98 -5.80 17.44 -6.16
N ASP A 99 -6.44 18.32 -6.94
CA ASP A 99 -7.85 18.19 -7.37
C ASP A 99 -8.17 16.84 -8.03
N ASP A 100 -7.20 16.23 -8.71
CA ASP A 100 -7.35 14.93 -9.37
C ASP A 100 -7.29 13.75 -8.37
N PHE A 101 -6.72 13.97 -7.18
CA PHE A 101 -6.54 12.95 -6.16
C PHE A 101 -7.77 12.86 -5.25
N LYS A 102 -8.19 11.63 -4.99
CA LYS A 102 -9.27 11.31 -4.05
C LYS A 102 -8.80 10.24 -3.09
N TRP A 103 -9.43 10.20 -1.93
CA TRP A 103 -9.06 9.26 -0.88
C TRP A 103 -10.28 8.57 -0.28
N ALA A 104 -10.04 7.37 0.22
CA ALA A 104 -10.94 6.64 1.08
C ALA A 104 -10.11 5.89 2.12
N TYR A 105 -10.51 5.94 3.38
CA TYR A 105 -9.96 5.07 4.39
C TYR A 105 -11.04 4.24 5.06
N THR A 106 -10.65 3.07 5.53
CA THR A 106 -11.54 2.11 6.12
C THR A 106 -10.84 1.42 7.28
N ILE A 107 -11.50 1.42 8.43
CA ILE A 107 -11.03 0.77 9.65
C ILE A 107 -12.00 -0.37 9.96
N ARG A 108 -11.50 -1.61 9.94
CA ARG A 108 -12.31 -2.81 10.14
C ARG A 108 -11.70 -3.75 11.15
N ARG A 109 -12.52 -4.65 11.69
CA ARG A 109 -12.05 -5.79 12.47
C ARG A 109 -11.29 -6.76 11.57
N ILE A 110 -10.20 -7.33 12.07
CA ILE A 110 -9.50 -8.35 11.30
C ILE A 110 -10.30 -9.66 11.30
N GLU A 111 -10.55 -10.19 10.11
CA GLU A 111 -10.97 -11.58 9.93
C GLU A 111 -9.73 -12.42 9.61
N LEU A 112 -9.21 -13.13 10.61
CA LEU A 112 -8.05 -14.00 10.45
C LEU A 112 -8.48 -15.28 9.75
N THR A 113 -8.32 -15.35 8.43
CA THR A 113 -8.33 -16.64 7.74
C THR A 113 -7.00 -17.33 8.02
N LEU A 114 -6.91 -18.06 9.14
CA LEU A 114 -5.72 -18.84 9.45
C LEU A 114 -5.51 -19.87 8.32
N PRO A 115 -4.41 -19.79 7.55
CA PRO A 115 -4.14 -20.77 6.53
C PRO A 115 -3.88 -22.11 7.21
N SER A 116 -4.29 -23.20 6.57
CA SER A 116 -3.96 -24.58 6.96
C SER A 116 -2.45 -24.85 7.11
N GLN A 117 -1.60 -23.91 6.70
CA GLN A 117 -0.15 -23.92 6.89
C GLN A 117 0.30 -23.75 8.35
N LEU A 118 -0.54 -23.21 9.25
CA LEU A 118 -0.21 -23.24 10.69
C LEU A 118 -0.13 -24.70 11.20
N GLY A 119 -0.92 -25.60 10.61
CA GLY A 119 -0.80 -27.05 10.82
C GLY A 119 0.55 -27.61 10.35
N SER A 120 1.10 -27.11 9.24
CA SER A 120 2.44 -27.52 8.77
C SER A 120 3.59 -26.98 9.63
N LEU A 121 3.42 -25.81 10.26
CA LEU A 121 4.39 -25.27 11.23
C LEU A 121 4.35 -26.07 12.54
N ALA A 122 3.16 -26.51 12.97
CA ALA A 122 3.01 -27.44 14.09
C ALA A 122 3.59 -28.82 13.78
N GLU A 123 3.49 -29.28 12.52
CA GLU A 123 4.15 -30.50 12.04
C GLU A 123 5.68 -30.36 12.06
N ASP A 124 6.22 -29.23 11.61
CA ASP A 124 7.67 -28.95 11.66
C ASP A 124 8.18 -28.87 13.11
N LEU A 125 7.45 -28.19 14.00
CA LEU A 125 7.80 -28.08 15.42
C LEU A 125 7.64 -29.42 16.17
N GLY A 126 6.62 -30.21 15.83
CA GLY A 126 6.42 -31.58 16.32
C GLY A 126 7.48 -32.56 15.82
N SER A 127 7.98 -32.36 14.59
CA SER A 127 9.08 -33.15 14.02
C SER A 127 10.46 -32.77 14.59
N SER A 128 10.60 -31.55 15.13
CA SER A 128 11.85 -31.03 15.68
C SER A 128 12.28 -31.62 17.03
N GLY A 129 11.54 -32.62 17.55
CA GLY A 129 12.00 -33.49 18.64
C GLY A 129 12.10 -32.85 20.02
N TYR A 130 11.39 -31.75 20.27
CA TYR A 130 11.38 -31.08 21.57
C TYR A 130 10.57 -31.84 22.65
N PHE A 131 9.73 -32.79 22.25
CA PHE A 131 9.08 -33.75 23.16
C PHE A 131 9.89 -35.05 23.16
N GLY A 132 10.47 -35.36 24.32
CA GLY A 132 11.45 -36.42 24.50
C GLY A 132 10.98 -37.80 24.05
N ASP A 133 11.93 -38.51 23.46
CA ASP A 133 11.91 -39.91 23.03
C ASP A 133 11.26 -40.84 24.08
N GLN A 134 9.97 -41.12 23.90
CA GLN A 134 9.31 -42.26 24.53
C GLN A 134 8.62 -43.08 23.46
N GLN A 135 9.35 -44.13 23.08
CA GLN A 135 9.00 -45.23 22.20
C GLN A 135 7.62 -45.80 22.56
N SER A 136 6.63 -45.63 21.68
CA SER A 136 5.36 -46.36 21.66
C SER A 136 4.82 -46.35 20.21
N GLU A 137 4.53 -47.54 19.67
CA GLU A 137 4.21 -47.84 18.27
C GLU A 137 2.84 -47.32 17.76
N ASP A 138 2.38 -46.14 18.19
CA ASP A 138 1.10 -45.54 17.76
C ASP A 138 1.23 -44.03 17.45
N VAL A 139 2.31 -43.64 16.78
CA VAL A 139 2.53 -42.25 16.32
C VAL A 139 2.25 -42.14 14.81
N GLN A 140 1.04 -42.52 14.39
CA GLN A 140 0.47 -42.17 13.08
C GLN A 140 -0.85 -41.43 13.32
N ASN A 141 -0.77 -40.20 13.84
CA ASN A 141 -1.77 -39.12 13.71
C ASN A 141 -1.76 -38.10 14.85
N ASN A 142 -0.91 -38.24 15.87
CA ASN A 142 -0.89 -37.25 16.94
C ASN A 142 -0.02 -36.03 16.60
N THR A 143 -0.28 -35.42 15.44
CA THR A 143 -0.14 -33.97 15.33
C THR A 143 -1.13 -33.37 16.31
N LEU A 144 -0.65 -32.70 17.35
CA LEU A 144 -1.47 -31.87 18.23
C LEU A 144 -2.10 -30.77 17.38
N ASP A 145 -3.27 -31.06 16.82
CA ASP A 145 -4.12 -30.10 16.14
C ASP A 145 -4.68 -29.15 17.21
N LEU A 146 -4.62 -27.84 16.97
CA LEU A 146 -5.27 -26.85 17.85
C LEU A 146 -6.78 -27.14 17.99
N GLY A 147 -7.38 -27.78 16.98
CA GLY A 147 -8.75 -28.30 17.05
C GLY A 147 -8.95 -29.39 18.11
N ASP A 148 -7.94 -30.23 18.40
CA ASP A 148 -7.98 -31.26 19.45
C ASP A 148 -7.86 -30.67 20.87
N LEU A 149 -7.32 -29.45 20.98
CA LEU A 149 -7.35 -28.62 22.20
C LEU A 149 -8.65 -27.82 22.34
N GLY A 150 -9.61 -27.99 21.42
CA GLY A 150 -10.90 -27.29 21.43
C GLY A 150 -10.81 -25.80 21.04
N ILE A 151 -9.69 -25.36 20.47
CA ILE A 151 -9.49 -23.99 20.01
C ILE A 151 -9.72 -23.96 18.50
N SER A 152 -10.89 -23.47 18.07
CA SER A 152 -11.17 -23.29 16.65
C SER A 152 -10.57 -21.98 16.12
N PRO A 153 -10.21 -21.91 14.82
CA PRO A 153 -9.78 -20.67 14.16
C PRO A 153 -10.78 -19.51 14.35
N GLU A 154 -12.07 -19.82 14.39
CA GLU A 154 -13.14 -18.85 14.61
C GLU A 154 -13.10 -18.28 16.04
N MET A 155 -12.81 -19.10 17.06
CA MET A 155 -12.63 -18.60 18.43
C MET A 155 -11.39 -17.70 18.57
N ILE A 156 -10.30 -18.02 17.88
CA ILE A 156 -9.09 -17.18 17.86
C ILE A 156 -9.42 -15.84 17.19
N THR A 157 -10.12 -15.88 16.06
CA THR A 157 -10.54 -14.68 15.33
C THR A 157 -11.46 -13.82 16.18
N GLU A 158 -12.48 -14.41 16.80
CA GLU A 158 -13.39 -13.69 17.71
C GLU A 158 -12.61 -13.03 18.86
N TYR A 159 -11.71 -13.78 19.52
CA TYR A 159 -10.92 -13.28 20.62
C TYR A 159 -9.95 -12.16 20.21
N LEU A 160 -9.30 -12.29 19.04
CA LEU A 160 -8.33 -11.30 18.55
C LEU A 160 -8.98 -10.12 17.81
N SER A 161 -10.20 -10.28 17.32
CA SER A 161 -10.94 -9.24 16.59
C SER A 161 -11.15 -7.99 17.43
N GLY A 162 -11.26 -8.11 18.76
CA GLY A 162 -11.35 -6.98 19.68
C GLY A 162 -10.02 -6.23 19.90
N TYR A 163 -8.89 -6.86 19.57
CA TYR A 163 -7.54 -6.33 19.82
C TYR A 163 -6.85 -5.82 18.57
N ILE A 164 -7.28 -6.26 17.38
CA ILE A 164 -6.62 -5.91 16.12
C ILE A 164 -7.63 -5.24 15.18
N ARG A 165 -7.24 -4.11 14.61
CA ARG A 165 -7.97 -3.41 13.54
C ARG A 165 -7.09 -3.35 12.30
N GLU A 166 -7.69 -3.57 11.15
CA GLU A 166 -7.11 -3.29 9.84
C GLU A 166 -7.44 -1.85 9.48
N ILE A 167 -6.43 -1.04 9.18
CA ILE A 167 -6.59 0.28 8.57
C ILE A 167 -6.16 0.16 7.12
N ARG A 168 -7.09 0.43 6.22
CA ARG A 168 -6.87 0.46 4.78
C ARG A 168 -7.04 1.89 4.29
N VAL A 169 -6.01 2.43 3.65
CA VAL A 169 -6.04 3.75 3.02
C VAL A 169 -5.87 3.54 1.52
N ARG A 170 -6.80 4.07 0.73
CA ARG A 170 -6.77 4.06 -0.73
C ARG A 170 -6.74 5.48 -1.27
N ILE A 171 -5.85 5.72 -2.22
CA ILE A 171 -5.75 6.98 -2.96
C ILE A 171 -5.77 6.66 -4.45
N TRP A 172 -6.54 7.41 -5.23
CA TRP A 172 -6.60 7.29 -6.68
C TRP A 172 -6.57 8.67 -7.34
N TRP A 173 -5.95 8.76 -8.52
CA TRP A 173 -5.79 10.01 -9.29
C TRP A 173 -6.39 9.92 -10.70
N GLY A 174 -7.21 8.89 -10.94
CA GLY A 174 -7.91 8.66 -12.20
C GLY A 174 -9.43 8.84 -12.10
N ALA A 175 -10.10 8.76 -13.26
CA ALA A 175 -11.57 8.86 -13.34
C ALA A 175 -12.30 7.66 -12.69
N ASP A 176 -11.62 6.51 -12.61
CA ASP A 176 -12.16 5.26 -12.09
C ASP A 176 -11.54 4.90 -10.74
N PRO A 177 -12.32 4.79 -9.64
CA PRO A 177 -11.81 4.36 -8.34
C PRO A 177 -11.32 2.90 -8.31
N GLU A 178 -11.66 2.08 -9.31
CA GLU A 178 -11.15 0.70 -9.45
C GLU A 178 -10.08 0.57 -10.55
N GLY A 179 -9.61 1.69 -11.10
CA GLY A 179 -8.60 1.71 -12.15
C GLY A 179 -7.20 1.30 -11.71
N GLU A 180 -6.26 1.32 -12.65
CA GLU A 180 -4.83 1.04 -12.38
C GLU A 180 -4.12 2.20 -11.65
N GLU A 181 -4.68 3.40 -11.72
CA GLU A 181 -4.15 4.65 -11.13
C GLU A 181 -4.54 4.80 -9.66
N GLN A 182 -4.20 3.79 -8.85
CA GLN A 182 -4.47 3.75 -7.42
C GLN A 182 -3.30 3.24 -6.60
N LEU A 183 -3.22 3.72 -5.36
CA LEU A 183 -2.34 3.24 -4.31
C LEU A 183 -3.18 2.81 -3.12
N GLU A 184 -2.96 1.58 -2.66
CA GLU A 184 -3.58 1.05 -1.44
C GLU A 184 -2.50 0.68 -0.43
N ILE A 185 -2.59 1.25 0.78
CA ILE A 185 -1.73 0.90 1.90
C ILE A 185 -2.60 0.30 3.01
N LEU A 186 -2.21 -0.88 3.46
CA LEU A 186 -2.89 -1.63 4.50
C LEU A 186 -1.93 -1.83 5.67
N THR A 187 -2.37 -1.42 6.85
CA THR A 187 -1.65 -1.62 8.11
C THR A 187 -2.55 -2.24 9.16
N HIS A 188 -1.94 -2.91 10.13
CA HIS A 188 -2.63 -3.51 11.25
C HIS A 188 -2.24 -2.78 12.53
N VAL A 189 -3.24 -2.38 13.30
CA VAL A 189 -3.07 -1.69 14.57
C VAL A 189 -3.53 -2.60 15.69
N ILE A 190 -2.78 -2.60 16.79
CA ILE A 190 -3.03 -3.46 17.94
C ILE A 190 -3.39 -2.59 19.14
N ASN A 191 -4.53 -2.87 19.77
CA ASN A 191 -4.92 -2.30 21.06
C ASN A 191 -4.40 -3.19 22.20
N PRO A 192 -3.38 -2.79 22.96
CA PRO A 192 -2.92 -3.59 24.09
C PRO A 192 -3.90 -3.59 25.27
N SER A 193 -4.87 -2.66 25.31
CA SER A 193 -5.83 -2.54 26.43
C SER A 193 -7.06 -3.43 26.27
N GLY A 194 -7.42 -3.83 25.04
CA GLY A 194 -8.62 -4.61 24.75
C GLY A 194 -9.95 -3.90 25.07
N VAL A 195 -9.92 -2.63 25.45
CA VAL A 195 -11.12 -1.85 25.75
C VAL A 195 -11.70 -1.35 24.43
N VAL A 196 -12.86 -1.90 24.07
CA VAL A 196 -13.71 -1.39 22.98
C VAL A 196 -14.78 -0.52 23.63
N THR A 197 -14.90 0.73 23.20
CA THR A 197 -15.98 1.60 23.62
C THR A 197 -17.25 1.16 22.92
N GLU A 198 -18.09 0.38 23.63
CA GLU A 198 -19.46 0.14 23.20
C GLU A 198 -20.15 1.51 23.09
N THR A 199 -20.62 1.83 21.89
CA THR A 199 -21.42 3.04 21.66
C THR A 199 -22.81 2.80 22.24
N GLY A 200 -22.93 2.93 23.56
CA GLY A 200 -24.19 2.83 24.30
C GLY A 200 -24.96 4.14 24.27
N ASP A 201 -26.04 4.16 23.49
CA ASP A 201 -27.27 4.95 23.64
C ASP A 201 -27.26 6.07 24.70
N GLN A 202 -26.97 7.31 24.27
CA GLN A 202 -27.40 8.51 25.00
C GLN A 202 -28.16 9.46 24.06
N GLU A 203 -29.27 9.00 23.50
CA GLU A 203 -30.36 9.89 23.08
C GLU A 203 -31.69 9.38 23.62
N GLY A 204 -32.13 9.98 24.73
CA GLY A 204 -33.52 9.85 25.19
C GLY A 204 -33.71 9.43 26.65
N GLN A 205 -33.32 10.31 27.58
CA GLN A 205 -34.08 10.54 28.83
C GLN A 205 -33.49 11.72 29.63
N GLN A 206 -34.01 12.92 29.38
CA GLN A 206 -34.65 13.79 30.39
C GLN A 206 -35.14 15.10 29.75
#